data_AF-A0A2S6IPP6-F1
#
_entry.id   AF-A0A2S6IPP6-F1
#
_cell.length_a   1.000
_cell.length_b   1.000
_cell.length_c   1.000
_cell.angle_alpha   90.00
_cell.angle_beta   90.00
_cell.angle_gamma   90.00
#
_symmetry.space_group_name_H-M   'P 1'
#
loop_
_entity.id
_entity.type
_entity.pdbx_description
1 polymer ?
#
loop_
_entity_poly.entity_id
_entity_poly.type
_entity_poly.pdbx_seq_one_letter_code
_entity_poly.pdbx_strand_id
1 'polypeptide(L)'
;MSSPRLAAPTTPWADRSAAAHALLDAATAAQEDYLHCVQVCIDHSARTVRDTAHLQDLVAAMRAAEQQWSALREAATTALADLDTAPDHPRRRFAPPWPATPTPTLCLVWSTAGRAPGEVPDGAGSPTGAVPGRTAAPSAPPGPPEPAEGAPHAA
;
A
#
# COMPACT_ATOMS: atom_id res chain seq x y z
N MET A 1 20.36 46.80 -23.96
CA MET A 1 19.16 46.77 -23.10
C MET A 1 19.06 45.36 -22.54
N SER A 2 19.34 45.16 -21.26
CA SER A 2 19.35 43.84 -20.63
C SER A 2 17.95 43.49 -20.14
N SER A 3 17.34 42.43 -20.69
CA SER A 3 16.05 41.93 -20.19
C SER A 3 16.22 41.38 -18.78
N PRO A 4 15.36 41.75 -17.82
CA PRO A 4 15.40 41.17 -16.48
C PRO A 4 15.07 39.69 -16.59
N ARG A 5 16.02 38.82 -16.22
CA ARG A 5 15.74 37.40 -16.00
C ARG A 5 14.88 37.29 -14.75
N LEU A 6 13.59 37.03 -14.94
CA LEU A 6 12.72 36.54 -13.88
C LEU A 6 13.31 35.21 -13.39
N ALA A 7 13.91 35.22 -12.20
CA ALA A 7 14.30 33.99 -11.55
C ALA A 7 13.03 33.17 -11.31
N ALA A 8 13.00 31.94 -11.81
CA ALA A 8 11.89 31.04 -11.54
C ALA A 8 11.78 30.84 -10.03
N PRO A 9 10.57 30.86 -9.46
CA PRO A 9 10.38 30.58 -8.04
C PRO A 9 10.88 29.16 -7.75
N THR A 10 11.95 29.06 -6.96
CA THR A 10 12.46 27.77 -6.50
C THR A 10 11.64 27.35 -5.29
N THR A 11 10.87 26.28 -5.42
CA THR A 11 10.20 25.66 -4.27
C THR A 11 11.25 25.28 -3.21
N PRO A 12 11.09 25.70 -1.95
CA PRO A 12 12.02 25.33 -0.88
C PRO A 12 12.20 23.82 -0.76
N TRP A 13 13.41 23.36 -0.43
CA TRP A 13 13.67 21.93 -0.18
C TRP A 13 12.71 21.32 0.86
N ALA A 14 12.35 22.07 1.90
CA ALA A 14 11.44 21.61 2.95
C ALA A 14 10.05 21.26 2.39
N ASP A 15 9.50 22.09 1.49
CA ASP A 15 8.19 21.85 0.88
C ASP A 15 8.24 20.64 -0.07
N ARG A 16 9.33 20.50 -0.84
CA ARG A 16 9.56 19.32 -1.68
C ARG A 16 9.69 18.04 -0.83
N SER A 17 10.33 18.15 0.34
CA SER A 17 10.50 17.03 1.26
C SER A 17 9.17 16.59 1.82
N ALA A 18 8.34 17.54 2.28
CA ALA A 18 6.99 17.26 2.75
C ALA A 18 6.13 16.60 1.66
N ALA A 19 6.20 17.09 0.42
CA ALA A 19 5.48 16.49 -0.71
C ALA A 19 5.92 15.04 -1.00
N ALA A 20 7.23 14.75 -0.96
CA ALA A 20 7.73 13.40 -1.16
C ALA A 20 7.29 12.44 -0.04
N HIS A 21 7.28 12.89 1.22
CA HIS A 21 6.76 12.07 2.33
C HIS A 21 5.26 11.79 2.18
N ALA A 22 4.46 12.81 1.81
CA ALA A 22 3.04 12.61 1.55
C ALA A 22 2.77 11.61 0.41
N LEU A 23 3.61 11.60 -0.64
CA LEU A 23 3.53 10.60 -1.71
C LEU A 23 3.89 9.20 -1.23
N LEU A 24 4.87 9.06 -0.33
CA LEU A 24 5.23 7.77 0.27
C LEU A 24 4.09 7.24 1.14
N ASP A 25 3.51 8.09 2.01
CA ASP A 25 2.38 7.71 2.86
C ASP A 25 1.18 7.26 2.01
N ALA A 26 0.87 8.00 0.94
CA ALA A 26 -0.19 7.63 0.00
C ALA A 26 0.12 6.30 -0.73
N ALA A 27 1.37 6.08 -1.14
CA ALA A 27 1.78 4.83 -1.77
C ALA A 27 1.66 3.64 -0.79
N THR A 28 2.01 3.82 0.48
CA THR A 28 1.83 2.80 1.52
C THR A 28 0.36 2.46 1.73
N ALA A 29 -0.52 3.46 1.85
CA ALA A 29 -1.96 3.23 1.98
C ALA A 29 -2.53 2.45 0.76
N ALA A 30 -2.17 2.86 -0.46
CA ALA A 30 -2.60 2.16 -1.67
C ALA A 30 -2.06 0.71 -1.76
N GLN A 31 -0.87 0.46 -1.20
CA GLN A 31 -0.32 -0.89 -1.11
C GLN A 31 -1.15 -1.77 -0.17
N GLU A 32 -1.57 -1.25 0.98
CA GLU A 32 -2.43 -1.96 1.93
C GLU A 32 -3.78 -2.32 1.29
N ASP A 33 -4.38 -1.38 0.55
CA ASP A 33 -5.63 -1.63 -0.20
C ASP A 33 -5.45 -2.73 -1.25
N TYR A 34 -4.35 -2.70 -2.01
CA TYR A 34 -4.04 -3.75 -2.98
C TYR A 34 -3.90 -5.13 -2.32
N LEU A 35 -3.15 -5.22 -1.22
CA LEU A 35 -2.99 -6.47 -0.46
C LEU A 35 -4.32 -6.97 0.11
N HIS A 36 -5.17 -6.06 0.56
CA HIS A 36 -6.52 -6.40 1.01
C HIS A 36 -7.37 -6.98 -0.13
N CYS A 37 -7.37 -6.35 -1.31
CA CYS A 37 -8.05 -6.87 -2.50
C CYS A 37 -7.55 -8.29 -2.87
N VAL A 38 -6.23 -8.51 -2.86
CA VAL A 38 -5.64 -9.82 -3.13
C VAL A 38 -6.13 -10.86 -2.12
N GLN A 39 -6.14 -10.53 -0.83
CA GLN A 39 -6.63 -11.43 0.22
C GLN A 39 -8.11 -11.78 0.03
N VAL A 40 -8.96 -10.80 -0.27
CA VAL A 40 -10.39 -11.03 -0.57
C VAL A 40 -10.56 -11.95 -1.78
N CYS A 41 -9.78 -11.76 -2.84
CA CYS A 41 -9.78 -12.65 -4.01
C CYS A 41 -9.41 -14.09 -3.65
N ILE A 42 -8.37 -14.28 -2.83
CA ILE A 42 -7.93 -15.61 -2.36
C ILE A 42 -9.03 -16.27 -1.54
N ASP A 43 -9.58 -15.56 -0.55
CA ASP A 43 -10.62 -16.08 0.33
C ASP A 43 -11.91 -16.41 -0.43
N HIS A 44 -12.26 -15.59 -1.43
CA HIS A 44 -13.41 -15.84 -2.27
C HIS A 44 -13.20 -17.05 -3.19
N SER A 45 -12.04 -17.14 -3.84
CA SER A 45 -11.72 -18.28 -4.73
C SER A 45 -11.72 -19.62 -4.00
N ALA A 46 -11.36 -19.63 -2.71
CA ALA A 46 -11.40 -20.82 -1.86
C ALA A 46 -12.84 -21.25 -1.48
N ARG A 47 -13.82 -20.34 -1.53
CA ARG A 47 -15.19 -20.57 -1.07
C ARG A 47 -16.20 -20.73 -2.22
N THR A 48 -15.93 -20.14 -3.38
CA THR A 48 -16.94 -20.01 -4.44
C THR A 48 -16.30 -20.09 -5.83
N VAL A 49 -16.59 -21.19 -6.55
CA VAL A 49 -16.12 -21.42 -7.93
C VAL A 49 -17.19 -21.04 -8.98
N ARG A 50 -18.42 -20.67 -8.57
CA ARG A 50 -19.59 -20.71 -9.47
C ARG A 50 -20.02 -19.37 -10.08
N ASP A 51 -19.53 -18.23 -9.62
CA ASP A 51 -19.95 -16.92 -10.15
C ASP A 51 -18.80 -16.21 -10.88
N THR A 52 -18.79 -16.34 -12.21
CA THR A 52 -17.77 -15.72 -13.05
C THR A 52 -17.88 -14.20 -13.11
N ALA A 53 -19.07 -13.62 -12.90
CA ALA A 53 -19.25 -12.17 -12.94
C ALA A 53 -18.59 -11.53 -11.70
N HIS A 54 -18.83 -12.10 -10.52
CA HIS A 54 -18.21 -11.60 -9.29
C HIS A 54 -16.68 -11.70 -9.31
N LEU A 55 -16.13 -12.78 -9.89
CA LEU A 55 -14.67 -12.90 -10.08
C LEU A 55 -14.11 -11.83 -11.02
N GLN A 56 -14.85 -11.45 -12.07
CA GLN A 56 -14.43 -10.38 -12.98
C GLN A 56 -14.40 -9.02 -12.28
N ASP A 57 -15.39 -8.73 -11.43
CA ASP A 57 -15.42 -7.49 -10.63
C ASP A 57 -14.25 -7.42 -9.65
N LEU A 58 -13.94 -8.52 -8.97
CA LEU A 58 -12.79 -8.62 -8.06
C LEU A 58 -11.45 -8.42 -8.79
N VAL A 59 -11.28 -9.03 -9.96
CA VAL A 59 -10.09 -8.83 -10.79
C VAL A 59 -9.98 -7.38 -11.28
N ALA A 60 -11.09 -6.76 -11.65
CA ALA A 60 -11.11 -5.36 -12.05
C ALA A 60 -10.70 -4.43 -10.88
N ALA A 61 -11.23 -4.67 -9.67
CA ALA A 61 -10.86 -3.94 -8.46
C ALA A 61 -9.36 -4.10 -8.13
N MET A 62 -8.83 -5.33 -8.19
CA MET A 62 -7.42 -5.60 -7.94
C MET A 62 -6.51 -4.87 -8.95
N ARG A 63 -6.87 -4.86 -10.24
CA ARG A 63 -6.10 -4.12 -11.26
C ARG A 63 -6.14 -2.62 -11.03
N ALA A 64 -7.27 -2.07 -10.60
CA ALA A 64 -7.38 -0.64 -10.27
C ALA A 64 -6.49 -0.27 -9.08
N ALA A 65 -6.50 -1.09 -8.03
CA ALA A 65 -5.63 -0.89 -6.85
C ALA A 65 -4.14 -0.99 -7.22
N GLU A 66 -3.76 -1.96 -8.07
CA GLU A 66 -2.38 -2.10 -8.57
C GLU A 66 -1.92 -0.88 -9.38
N GLN A 67 -2.78 -0.37 -10.28
CA GLN A 67 -2.50 0.83 -11.07
C GLN A 67 -2.32 2.07 -10.18
N GLN A 68 -3.17 2.22 -9.16
CA GLN A 68 -3.06 3.33 -8.21
C GLN A 68 -1.77 3.25 -7.39
N TRP A 69 -1.46 2.09 -6.82
CA TRP A 69 -0.23 1.87 -6.06
C TRP A 69 1.02 2.11 -6.91
N SER A 70 1.06 1.56 -8.13
CA SER A 70 2.20 1.73 -9.04
C SER A 70 2.43 3.20 -9.44
N ALA A 71 1.36 3.94 -9.75
CA ALA A 71 1.44 5.36 -10.06
C ALA A 71 1.97 6.20 -8.88
N LEU A 72 1.48 5.94 -7.66
CA LEU A 72 1.96 6.63 -6.46
C LEU A 72 3.42 6.29 -6.15
N ARG A 73 3.82 5.02 -6.33
CA ARG A 73 5.21 4.58 -6.16
C ARG A 73 6.15 5.25 -7.15
N GLU A 74 5.75 5.37 -8.41
CA GLU A 74 6.53 6.08 -9.43
C GLU A 74 6.66 7.56 -9.08
N ALA A 75 5.54 8.22 -8.73
CA ALA A 75 5.54 9.63 -8.31
C ALA A 75 6.44 9.87 -7.08
N ALA A 76 6.37 9.00 -6.07
CA ALA A 76 7.24 9.07 -4.89
C ALA A 76 8.72 8.89 -5.26
N THR A 77 9.03 7.96 -6.17
CA THR A 77 10.40 7.73 -6.64
C THR A 77 10.95 8.95 -7.39
N THR A 78 10.15 9.57 -8.25
CA THR A 78 10.51 10.80 -8.95
C THR A 78 10.72 11.97 -7.98
N ALA A 79 9.84 12.12 -6.99
CA ALA A 79 9.98 13.17 -5.97
C ALA A 79 11.25 13.00 -5.13
N LEU A 80 11.62 11.76 -4.78
CA LEU A 80 12.87 11.47 -4.08
C LEU A 80 14.10 11.77 -4.94
N ALA A 81 14.05 11.49 -6.25
CA ALA A 81 15.12 11.85 -7.18
C ALA A 81 15.27 13.37 -7.35
N ASP A 82 14.17 14.12 -7.38
CA ASP A 82 14.21 15.60 -7.39
C ASP A 82 14.84 16.15 -6.10
N LEU A 83 14.51 15.56 -4.96
CA LEU A 83 15.09 15.97 -3.67
C LEU A 83 16.60 15.80 -3.60
N ASP A 84 17.14 14.68 -4.10
CA ASP A 84 18.59 14.41 -4.08
C ASP A 84 19.36 15.38 -5.00
N THR A 85 18.72 15.84 -6.07
CA THR A 85 19.33 16.78 -7.03
C THR A 85 19.10 18.25 -6.69
N ALA A 86 18.27 18.56 -5.68
CA ALA A 86 17.93 19.92 -5.30
C ALA A 86 19.18 20.76 -4.92
N PRO A 87 19.30 21.99 -5.44
CA PRO A 87 20.50 22.82 -5.24
C PRO A 87 20.69 23.27 -3.79
N ASP A 88 19.59 23.43 -3.05
CA ASP A 88 19.53 23.84 -1.66
C ASP A 88 19.55 22.66 -0.67
N HIS A 89 19.80 21.44 -1.16
CA HIS A 89 19.88 20.23 -0.35
C HIS A 89 20.90 20.40 0.81
N PRO A 90 20.53 20.05 2.06
CA PRO A 90 21.35 20.34 3.23
C PRO A 90 22.75 19.72 3.18
N ARG A 91 22.92 18.53 2.58
CA ARG A 91 24.26 17.91 2.40
C ARG A 91 25.21 18.74 1.55
N ARG A 92 24.72 19.58 0.63
CA ARG A 92 25.58 20.46 -0.17
C ARG A 92 26.16 21.61 0.65
N ARG A 93 25.49 22.01 1.74
CA ARG A 93 26.00 23.05 2.66
C ARG A 93 27.10 22.56 3.60
N PHE A 94 27.11 21.26 3.90
CA PHE A 94 28.01 20.65 4.87
C PHE A 94 29.03 19.69 4.27
N ALA A 95 29.11 19.58 2.93
CA ALA A 95 30.12 18.76 2.28
C ALA A 95 31.53 19.38 2.55
N PRO A 96 32.39 18.75 3.36
CA PRO A 96 33.79 19.17 3.46
C PRO A 96 34.47 18.99 2.08
N PRO A 97 35.61 19.66 1.81
CA PRO A 97 36.35 19.54 0.55
C PRO A 97 37.12 18.21 0.46
N TRP A 98 36.51 17.09 0.85
CA TRP A 98 37.09 15.77 0.65
C TRP A 98 36.67 15.19 -0.71
N PRO A 99 37.56 14.43 -1.35
CA PRO A 99 37.30 13.90 -2.68
C PRO A 99 36.05 13.04 -2.63
N ALA A 100 35.13 13.33 -3.56
CA ALA A 100 33.88 12.64 -3.74
C ALA A 100 34.14 11.16 -4.04
N THR A 101 34.27 10.34 -3.00
CA THR A 101 33.97 8.92 -3.13
C THR A 101 32.46 8.85 -3.32
N PRO A 102 31.96 8.46 -4.51
CA PRO A 102 30.54 8.20 -4.67
C PRO A 102 30.22 7.13 -3.64
N THR A 103 29.46 7.51 -2.61
CA THR A 103 28.98 6.54 -1.63
C THR A 103 27.70 5.99 -2.24
N PRO A 104 27.71 4.82 -2.90
CA PRO A 104 26.47 4.22 -3.31
C PRO A 104 25.70 3.91 -2.04
N THR A 105 24.40 4.22 -2.02
CA THR A 105 23.49 3.86 -0.93
C THR A 105 23.54 4.81 0.26
N LEU A 106 23.02 6.02 0.08
CA LEU A 106 22.30 6.66 1.19
C LEU A 106 20.97 5.94 1.34
N CYS A 107 21.04 4.85 2.11
CA CYS A 107 19.93 4.02 2.53
C CYS A 107 18.79 4.88 3.06
N LEU A 108 17.57 4.53 2.65
CA LEU A 108 16.30 4.89 3.28
C LEU A 108 16.30 4.48 4.76
N VAL A 109 16.99 5.23 5.62
CA VAL A 109 16.96 5.08 7.07
C VAL A 109 16.65 6.44 7.65
N TRP A 110 15.40 6.88 7.56
CA TRP A 110 14.84 7.92 8.44
C TRP A 110 13.30 7.86 8.49
N SER A 111 12.75 6.65 8.68
CA SER A 111 11.36 6.52 9.15
C SER A 111 11.13 5.26 9.99
N THR A 112 12.05 4.98 10.91
CA THR A 112 11.77 4.11 12.07
C THR A 112 12.13 4.76 13.40
N ALA A 113 12.71 5.97 13.40
CA ALA A 113 13.07 6.70 14.63
C ALA A 113 11.87 7.37 15.33
N GLY A 114 10.66 6.82 15.18
CA GLY A 114 9.44 7.24 15.87
C GLY A 114 8.82 6.17 16.77
N ARG A 115 9.37 4.95 16.82
CA ARG A 115 8.90 3.91 17.76
C ARG A 115 10.06 3.49 18.65
N ALA A 116 10.04 3.94 19.91
CA ALA A 116 11.04 3.57 20.90
C ALA A 116 11.08 2.03 21.05
N PRO A 117 12.26 1.40 20.97
CA PRO A 117 12.42 0.00 21.32
C PRO A 117 12.33 -0.13 22.84
N GLY A 118 11.12 -0.30 23.37
CA GLY A 118 10.93 -0.42 24.83
C GLY A 118 9.51 -0.61 25.33
N GLU A 119 8.48 -0.16 24.61
CA GLU A 119 7.09 -0.43 25.02
C GLU A 119 6.62 -1.77 24.48
N VAL A 120 7.07 -2.84 25.14
CA VAL A 120 6.32 -4.10 25.18
C VAL A 120 5.04 -3.78 25.96
N PRO A 121 3.83 -3.96 25.40
CA PRO A 121 2.62 -3.94 26.20
C PRO A 121 2.69 -5.10 27.19
N ASP A 122 3.07 -4.77 28.41
CA ASP A 122 3.03 -5.66 29.55
C ASP A 122 1.54 -5.87 29.90
N GLY A 123 1.00 -7.02 29.48
CA GLY A 123 -0.37 -7.38 29.83
C GLY A 123 -1.22 -7.92 28.67
N ALA A 124 -0.87 -9.10 28.16
CA ALA A 124 -1.88 -10.04 27.70
C ALA A 124 -1.30 -11.45 27.91
N GLY A 125 -1.65 -12.04 29.05
CA GLY A 125 -1.19 -13.37 29.44
C GLY A 125 -1.47 -14.41 28.35
N SER A 126 -0.53 -15.35 28.23
CA SER A 126 -0.75 -16.60 27.51
C SER A 126 -1.97 -17.34 28.08
N PRO A 127 -2.97 -17.70 27.27
CA PRO A 127 -3.81 -18.84 27.58
C PRO A 127 -3.15 -20.08 26.97
N THR A 128 -2.19 -20.68 27.69
CA THR A 128 -1.85 -22.09 27.52
C THR A 128 -2.94 -22.91 28.20
N GLY A 129 -4.10 -22.97 27.55
CA GLY A 129 -5.25 -23.77 27.95
C GLY A 129 -5.61 -24.74 26.83
N ALA A 130 -5.55 -26.03 27.14
CA ALA A 130 -5.75 -27.16 26.24
C ALA A 130 -6.99 -27.06 25.34
N VAL A 131 -6.87 -27.56 24.11
CA VAL A 131 -8.02 -27.97 23.30
C VAL A 131 -7.95 -29.49 23.08
N PRO A 132 -8.63 -30.30 23.92
CA PRO A 132 -9.03 -31.65 23.56
C PRO A 132 -10.34 -31.60 22.77
N GLY A 133 -10.39 -32.27 21.62
CA GLY A 133 -11.66 -32.63 20.98
C GLY A 133 -11.73 -32.27 19.50
N ARG A 134 -11.72 -33.33 18.68
CA ARG A 134 -12.28 -33.32 17.32
C ARG A 134 -13.64 -32.62 17.32
N THR A 135 -13.75 -31.50 16.63
CA THR A 135 -15.05 -30.94 16.23
C THR A 135 -15.40 -31.56 14.88
N ALA A 136 -16.60 -32.12 14.79
CA ALA A 136 -17.13 -32.77 13.60
C ALA A 136 -17.15 -31.82 12.39
N ALA A 137 -17.00 -32.39 11.20
CA ALA A 137 -17.15 -31.67 9.93
C ALA A 137 -18.49 -30.90 9.89
N PRO A 138 -18.51 -29.67 9.37
CA PRO A 138 -19.75 -28.94 9.19
C PRO A 138 -20.67 -29.71 8.24
N SER A 139 -21.90 -29.97 8.68
CA SER A 139 -22.97 -30.47 7.83
C SER A 139 -23.13 -29.53 6.63
N ALA A 140 -23.26 -30.12 5.44
CA ALA A 140 -23.46 -29.39 4.21
C ALA A 140 -24.65 -28.41 4.33
N PRO A 141 -24.56 -27.21 3.72
CA PRO A 141 -25.68 -26.27 3.71
C PRO A 141 -26.91 -26.90 3.03
N PRO A 142 -28.12 -26.52 3.44
CA PRO A 142 -29.35 -26.99 2.80
C PRO A 142 -29.29 -26.65 1.30
N GLY A 143 -29.59 -27.65 0.48
CA GLY A 143 -29.67 -27.48 -0.97
C GLY A 143 -30.70 -26.41 -1.36
N PRO A 144 -30.55 -25.79 -2.54
CA PRO A 144 -31.51 -24.82 -3.04
C PRO A 144 -32.91 -25.44 -3.09
N PRO A 145 -33.97 -24.66 -2.79
CA PRO A 145 -35.34 -25.15 -2.87
C PRO A 145 -35.64 -25.62 -4.30
N GLU A 146 -36.29 -26.78 -4.42
CA GLU A 146 -36.79 -27.27 -5.71
C GLU A 146 -37.67 -26.19 -6.37
N PRO A 147 -37.52 -25.98 -7.69
CA PRO A 147 -38.38 -25.06 -8.41
C PRO A 147 -39.83 -25.55 -8.31
N ALA A 148 -40.72 -24.67 -7.86
CA ALA A 148 -42.14 -24.93 -7.80
C ALA A 148 -42.67 -25.22 -9.21
N GLU A 149 -42.97 -26.49 -9.44
CA GLU A 149 -43.61 -26.98 -10.66
C GLU A 149 -45.05 -26.45 -10.69
N GLY A 150 -45.31 -25.45 -11.52
CA GLY A 150 -46.66 -25.01 -11.83
C GLY A 150 -46.94 -23.52 -11.64
N ALA A 151 -46.61 -22.72 -12.67
CA ALA A 151 -47.36 -21.52 -12.97
C ALA A 151 -48.01 -21.71 -14.35
N PRO A 152 -49.35 -21.73 -14.47
CA PRO A 152 -50.01 -21.87 -15.76
C PRO A 152 -49.77 -20.64 -16.62
N HIS A 153 -49.42 -20.90 -17.88
CA HIS A 153 -49.28 -19.91 -18.94
C HIS A 153 -50.65 -19.26 -19.18
N ALA A 154 -50.76 -17.95 -18.93
CA ALA A 154 -51.91 -17.17 -19.36
C ALA A 154 -51.75 -16.85 -20.86
N ALA A 155 -52.81 -17.19 -21.62
CA ALA A 155 -52.93 -17.04 -23.06
C ALA A 155 -53.00 -15.58 -23.54
#